data_AF-A0A061ADH4-F1
#
_entry.id   AF-A0A061ADH4-F1
#
_cell.length_a   1.000
_cell.length_b   1.000
_cell.length_c   1.000
_cell.angle_alpha   90.00
_cell.angle_beta   90.00
_cell.angle_gamma   90.00
#
_symmetry.space_group_name_H-M   'P 1'
#
loop_
_entity.id
_entity.type
_entity.pdbx_description
1 polymer ?
#
loop_
_entity_poly.entity_id
_entity_poly.type
_entity_poly.pdbx_seq_one_letter_code
_entity_poly.pdbx_strand_id
1 'polypeptide(L)'
;MDAPPVALLKRAGAIPLGVTNCSELCMWLESHNRLYGITNNPYDLERIPGGSSGGEGSILGGGGSVIGVGSDVGGSIRIPAFFNGIFGHKPTSGEGVQSDPCV
;
A
#
# COMPACT_ATOMS: atom_id res chain seq x y z
N MET A 1 -3.79 9.16 17.59
CA MET A 1 -3.53 7.76 17.96
C MET A 1 -2.99 7.05 16.73
N ASP A 2 -2.08 6.10 16.91
CA ASP A 2 -1.61 5.26 15.81
C ASP A 2 -2.64 4.18 15.47
N ALA A 3 -2.73 3.82 14.19
CA ALA A 3 -3.46 2.63 13.77
C ALA A 3 -2.83 1.39 14.44
N PRO A 4 -3.61 0.38 14.87
CA PRO A 4 -3.07 -0.78 15.54
C PRO A 4 -1.91 -1.51 14.83
N PRO A 5 -1.94 -1.77 13.50
CA PRO A 5 -0.78 -2.36 12.81
C PRO A 5 0.47 -1.47 12.88
N VAL A 6 0.32 -0.15 12.76
CA VAL A 6 1.43 0.81 12.86
C VAL A 6 2.01 0.82 14.29
N ALA A 7 1.16 0.78 15.31
CA ALA A 7 1.59 0.72 16.71
C ALA A 7 2.37 -0.58 17.00
N LEU A 8 1.94 -1.71 16.46
CA LEU A 8 2.66 -2.99 16.57
C LEU A 8 4.03 -2.95 15.88
N LEU A 9 4.09 -2.39 14.67
CA LEU A 9 5.36 -2.23 13.93
C LEU A 9 6.33 -1.31 14.67
N LYS A 10 5.86 -0.16 15.16
CA LYS A 10 6.67 0.76 15.98
C LYS A 10 7.21 0.06 17.23
N ARG A 11 6.37 -0.72 17.94
CA ARG A 11 6.79 -1.53 19.10
C ARG A 11 7.82 -2.60 18.75
N ALA A 12 7.78 -3.13 17.53
CA ALA A 12 8.78 -4.07 17.02
C ALA A 12 10.08 -3.38 16.55
N GLY A 13 10.17 -2.05 16.63
CA GLY A 13 11.36 -1.27 16.25
C GLY A 13 11.34 -0.74 14.82
N ALA A 14 10.22 -0.85 14.10
CA ALA A 14 10.08 -0.26 12.77
C ALA A 14 10.00 1.28 12.84
N ILE A 15 10.60 1.94 11.86
CA ILE A 15 10.58 3.40 11.71
C ILE A 15 9.65 3.72 10.52
N PRO A 16 8.48 4.36 10.73
CA PRO A 16 7.63 4.78 9.63
C PRO A 16 8.32 5.84 8.78
N LEU A 17 8.41 5.59 7.47
CA LEU A 17 9.03 6.52 6.53
C LEU A 17 8.06 7.61 6.05
N GLY A 18 6.78 7.28 5.95
CA GLY A 18 5.73 8.19 5.49
C GLY A 18 4.41 7.46 5.23
N VAL A 19 3.43 8.20 4.70
CA VAL A 19 2.17 7.67 4.17
C VAL A 19 2.25 7.72 2.65
N THR A 20 2.07 6.59 1.99
CA THR A 20 2.14 6.53 0.53
C THR A 20 0.80 6.87 -0.11
N ASN A 21 0.86 7.12 -1.42
CA ASN A 21 -0.32 7.49 -2.19
C ASN A 21 -1.28 6.29 -2.39
N CYS A 22 -2.58 6.57 -2.39
CA CYS A 22 -3.65 5.59 -2.58
C CYS A 22 -4.71 6.14 -3.54
N SER A 23 -5.47 5.27 -4.20
CA SER A 23 -6.64 5.69 -4.98
C SER A 23 -7.66 6.41 -4.11
N GLU A 24 -8.39 7.36 -4.69
CA GLU A 24 -9.49 8.03 -4.00
C GLU A 24 -10.47 6.99 -3.42
N LEU A 25 -10.76 7.12 -2.12
CA LEU A 25 -11.59 6.18 -1.33
C LEU A 25 -11.13 4.70 -1.38
N CYS A 26 -9.88 4.43 -1.76
CA CYS A 26 -9.35 3.09 -1.96
C CYS A 26 -10.09 2.26 -3.03
N MET A 27 -10.73 2.91 -4.02
CA MET A 27 -11.66 2.22 -4.95
C MET A 27 -11.08 1.85 -6.30
N TRP A 28 -9.94 2.42 -6.69
CA TRP A 28 -9.43 2.34 -8.07
C TRP A 28 -8.06 1.66 -8.19
N LEU A 29 -7.68 1.24 -9.38
CA LEU A 29 -6.45 0.45 -9.63
C LEU A 29 -5.26 1.31 -10.03
N GLU A 30 -5.49 2.56 -10.42
CA GLU A 30 -4.45 3.47 -10.89
C GLU A 30 -3.71 4.19 -9.76
N SER A 31 -4.22 4.15 -8.53
CA SER A 31 -3.67 4.92 -7.39
C SER A 31 -3.52 6.40 -7.72
N HIS A 32 -4.64 6.94 -8.22
CA HIS A 32 -4.85 8.33 -8.57
C HIS A 32 -5.84 8.98 -7.60
N ASN A 33 -5.51 10.19 -7.16
CA ASN A 33 -6.43 11.10 -6.50
C ASN A 33 -6.06 12.55 -6.81
N ARG A 34 -6.96 13.47 -6.49
CA ARG A 34 -6.78 14.91 -6.78
C ARG A 34 -5.71 15.60 -5.92
N LEU A 35 -5.32 15.02 -4.78
CA LEU A 35 -4.41 15.65 -3.82
C LEU A 35 -2.94 15.42 -4.19
N TYR A 36 -2.61 14.19 -4.56
CA TYR A 36 -1.24 13.76 -4.85
C TYR A 36 -1.01 13.40 -6.32
N GLY A 37 -2.07 13.34 -7.13
CA GLY A 37 -1.98 12.89 -8.51
C GLY A 37 -1.86 11.37 -8.61
N ILE A 38 -1.28 10.92 -9.72
CA ILE A 38 -1.17 9.50 -10.08
C ILE A 38 0.19 8.94 -9.62
N THR A 39 0.13 7.76 -9.02
CA THR A 39 1.34 6.95 -8.76
C THR A 39 1.69 6.16 -10.02
N ASN A 40 2.97 6.05 -10.36
CA ASN A 40 3.43 5.25 -11.51
C ASN A 40 4.22 4.02 -11.05
N ASN A 41 4.34 3.03 -11.93
CA ASN A 41 5.15 1.84 -11.71
C ASN A 41 6.65 2.21 -11.74
N PRO A 42 7.47 1.73 -10.79
CA PRO A 42 8.89 2.12 -10.70
C PRO A 42 9.76 1.51 -11.81
N TYR A 43 9.29 0.45 -12.50
CA TYR A 43 10.01 -0.17 -13.62
C TYR A 43 9.66 0.44 -14.98
N ASP A 44 8.48 1.07 -15.10
CA ASP A 44 8.01 1.74 -16.31
C ASP A 44 7.01 2.84 -15.94
N LEU A 45 7.45 4.10 -16.05
CA LEU A 45 6.68 5.27 -15.60
C LEU A 45 5.43 5.55 -16.47
N GLU A 46 5.27 4.89 -17.62
CA GLU A 46 4.06 4.97 -18.44
C GLU A 46 2.97 3.99 -17.97
N ARG A 47 3.26 3.14 -16.98
CA ARG A 47 2.33 2.13 -16.46
C ARG A 47 1.81 2.46 -15.07
N ILE A 48 0.60 2.01 -14.82
CA ILE A 48 0.02 2.05 -13.48
C ILE A 48 0.74 1.05 -12.55
N PRO A 49 0.87 1.39 -11.25
CA PRO A 49 1.47 0.51 -10.25
C PRO A 49 0.47 -0.53 -9.74
N GLY A 50 -0.80 -0.49 -10.15
CA GLY A 50 -1.87 -1.26 -9.53
C GLY A 50 -2.37 -0.58 -8.25
N GLY A 51 -3.50 -1.03 -7.72
CA GLY A 51 -4.15 -0.31 -6.63
C GLY A 51 -5.16 -1.16 -5.85
N SER A 52 -5.74 -0.61 -4.78
CA SER A 52 -5.65 0.81 -4.40
C SER A 52 -4.33 1.25 -3.74
N SER A 53 -3.54 0.32 -3.20
CA SER A 53 -2.27 0.59 -2.48
C SER A 53 -1.06 0.72 -3.42
N GLY A 54 -1.21 1.42 -4.55
CA GLY A 54 -0.15 1.56 -5.56
C GLY A 54 1.06 2.34 -5.10
N GLY A 55 0.90 3.31 -4.18
CA GLY A 55 2.03 3.98 -3.53
C GLY A 55 2.94 3.02 -2.79
N GLU A 56 2.36 2.13 -1.97
CA GLU A 56 3.10 1.06 -1.28
C GLU A 56 3.76 0.10 -2.29
N GLY A 57 3.02 -0.33 -3.31
CA GLY A 57 3.57 -1.18 -4.36
C GLY A 57 4.78 -0.56 -5.06
N SER A 58 4.66 0.71 -5.43
CA SER A 58 5.70 1.44 -6.16
C SER A 58 6.93 1.74 -5.29
N ILE A 59 6.77 2.18 -4.04
CA ILE A 59 7.92 2.44 -3.16
C ILE A 59 8.69 1.16 -2.80
N LEU A 60 7.99 0.03 -2.62
CA LEU A 60 8.62 -1.26 -2.37
C LEU A 60 9.30 -1.81 -3.62
N GLY A 61 8.62 -1.77 -4.77
CA GLY A 61 9.20 -2.20 -6.05
C GLY A 61 10.41 -1.35 -6.48
N GLY A 62 10.41 -0.06 -6.14
CA GLY A 62 11.53 0.84 -6.37
C GLY A 62 12.64 0.79 -5.32
N GLY A 63 12.50 -0.05 -4.28
CA GLY A 63 13.51 -0.23 -3.22
C GLY A 63 13.61 0.92 -2.21
N GLY A 64 12.59 1.80 -2.14
CA GLY A 64 12.53 2.91 -1.18
C GLY A 64 12.05 2.50 0.22
N SER A 65 11.44 1.33 0.37
CA SER A 65 11.10 0.71 1.66
C SER A 65 11.32 -0.81 1.58
N VAL A 66 11.43 -1.46 2.75
CA VAL A 66 11.56 -2.92 2.88
C VAL A 66 10.23 -3.60 3.19
N ILE A 67 9.32 -2.92 3.88
CA ILE A 67 7.98 -3.40 4.23
C ILE A 67 6.97 -2.27 4.09
N GLY A 68 5.73 -2.61 3.75
CA GLY A 68 4.63 -1.68 3.61
C GLY A 68 3.37 -2.20 4.28
N VAL A 69 2.44 -1.31 4.58
CA VAL A 69 1.12 -1.64 5.15
C VAL A 69 0.06 -1.11 4.21
N GLY A 70 -0.92 -1.95 3.88
CA GLY A 70 -2.06 -1.57 3.08
C GLY A 70 -3.30 -2.36 3.45
N SER A 71 -4.43 -2.03 2.83
CA SER A 71 -5.69 -2.75 2.97
C SER A 71 -5.98 -3.55 1.69
N ASP A 72 -6.72 -4.66 1.80
CA ASP A 72 -7.10 -5.50 0.66
C ASP A 72 -8.53 -6.01 0.84
N VAL A 73 -9.46 -5.34 0.15
CA VAL A 73 -10.86 -5.78 0.02
C VAL A 73 -11.07 -6.46 -1.33
N GLY A 74 -10.69 -5.77 -2.42
CA GLY A 74 -10.85 -6.27 -3.79
C GLY A 74 -9.58 -6.83 -4.44
N GLY A 75 -8.43 -6.77 -3.76
CA GLY A 75 -7.12 -7.03 -4.36
C GLY A 75 -6.07 -5.95 -4.09
N SER A 76 -6.37 -4.97 -3.23
CA SER A 76 -5.57 -3.76 -3.08
C SER A 76 -4.16 -3.93 -2.51
N ILE A 77 -3.78 -5.12 -2.03
CA ILE A 77 -2.38 -5.49 -1.76
C ILE A 77 -1.84 -6.37 -2.90
N ARG A 78 -2.65 -7.33 -3.35
CA ARG A 78 -2.23 -8.36 -4.32
C ARG A 78 -1.99 -7.82 -5.73
N ILE A 79 -2.81 -6.87 -6.18
CA ILE A 79 -2.69 -6.23 -7.50
C ILE A 79 -1.40 -5.39 -7.59
N PRO A 80 -1.15 -4.43 -6.68
CA PRO A 80 0.11 -3.70 -6.70
C PRO A 80 1.32 -4.60 -6.46
N ALA A 81 1.18 -5.69 -5.69
CA ALA A 81 2.27 -6.66 -5.55
C ALA A 81 2.65 -7.31 -6.89
N PHE A 82 1.64 -7.76 -7.65
CA PHE A 82 1.86 -8.35 -8.96
C PHE A 82 2.47 -7.35 -9.97
N PHE A 83 2.01 -6.11 -9.98
CA PHE A 83 2.45 -5.11 -10.97
C PHE A 83 3.86 -4.59 -10.70
N ASN A 84 4.26 -4.51 -9.42
CA ASN A 84 5.58 -4.02 -9.02
C ASN A 84 6.56 -5.16 -8.64
N GLY A 85 6.25 -6.41 -8.98
CA GLY A 85 7.19 -7.53 -8.79
C GLY A 85 7.59 -7.79 -7.35
N ILE A 86 6.72 -7.49 -6.39
CA ILE A 86 6.97 -7.68 -4.95
C ILE A 86 6.02 -8.74 -4.37
N PHE A 87 6.32 -9.21 -3.17
CA PHE A 87 5.42 -10.11 -2.44
C PHE A 87 4.31 -9.33 -1.72
N GLY A 88 3.07 -9.80 -1.84
CA GLY A 88 1.91 -9.25 -1.14
C GLY A 88 1.27 -10.28 -0.22
N HIS A 89 1.19 -9.99 1.08
CA HIS A 89 0.52 -10.85 2.05
C HIS A 89 -0.86 -10.28 2.41
N LYS A 90 -1.92 -11.05 2.14
CA LYS A 90 -3.28 -10.76 2.63
C LYS A 90 -3.63 -11.77 3.73
N PRO A 91 -3.64 -11.35 5.01
CA PRO A 91 -4.06 -12.23 6.10
C PRO A 91 -5.49 -12.78 5.92
N THR A 92 -5.81 -13.80 6.70
CA THR A 92 -7.20 -14.25 6.87
C THR A 92 -8.03 -13.12 7.49
N SER A 93 -9.27 -12.93 6.99
CA SER A 93 -10.16 -11.92 7.53
C SER A 93 -10.40 -12.15 9.03
N GLY A 94 -10.27 -11.10 9.84
CA GLY A 94 -10.44 -11.16 11.30
C GLY A 94 -9.17 -11.49 12.10
N GLU A 95 -8.08 -11.95 11.47
CA GLU A 95 -6.79 -12.21 12.13
C GLU A 95 -5.90 -10.96 12.23
N GLY A 96 -6.14 -9.96 11.38
CA GLY A 96 -5.48 -8.66 11.45
C GLY A 96 -6.14 -7.75 12.48
N VAL A 97 -5.36 -6.92 13.17
CA VAL A 97 -5.95 -5.89 14.03
C VAL A 97 -6.65 -4.87 13.14
N GLN A 98 -7.98 -4.89 13.14
CA GLN A 98 -8.84 -4.07 12.30
C GLN A 98 -8.47 -2.58 12.46
N SER A 99 -7.80 -2.01 11.45
CA SER A 99 -7.81 -0.57 11.20
C SER A 99 -8.91 -0.26 10.20
N ASP A 100 -9.39 0.99 10.23
CA ASP A 100 -10.36 1.49 9.26
C ASP A 100 -9.89 1.20 7.82
N PRO A 101 -10.80 0.95 6.86
CA PRO A 101 -10.45 0.52 5.49
C PRO A 101 -9.56 1.51 4.72
N CYS A 102 -9.36 2.72 5.27
CA CYS A 102 -8.66 3.85 4.66
C CYS A 102 -7.38 4.26 5.40
N VAL A 103 -6.86 3.49 6.35
CA VAL A 103 -5.62 3.79 7.10
C VAL A 103 -4.65 2.62 7.16
#